data_AF-A0A096FCS0-F1
#
_entry.id   AF-A0A096FCS0-F1
#
_cell.length_a   1.000
_cell.length_b   1.000
_cell.length_c   1.000
_cell.angle_alpha   90.00
_cell.angle_beta   90.00
_cell.angle_gamma   90.00
#
_symmetry.space_group_name_H-M   'P 1'
#
loop_
_entity.id
_entity.type
_entity.pdbx_description
1 polymer ?
#
loop_
_entity_poly.entity_id
_entity_poly.type
_entity_poly.pdbx_seq_one_letter_code
_entity_poly.pdbx_strand_id
1 'polypeptide(L)'
;MLDTTNQLPTLGYLHKVVCDCLGLWNSDNEDVAFRVAATEKERRAALRQAFETIQQEGGGYGSLDDLIAVTTHFAPKDTQKLKKSRTIQAYVNQFSKTDFESVAEYSELRQYIKVLLTERYSLWGVSELAVNFYISALSHYREFVREYACNAQNQSHSFQYFLSQNLRKLSLKLISELLQDDTWPHAPLDEPWPLKAFADAACQITGISLHKLHQYHEFQLKAPLNEKAWTRDFTAQQVNTRSKQVIDRLRKHNRMKWETFYPTLQPLNYHLPKAVNENAFAIHAFGAMIAHNLNVHVASYGPFVPLAGDSLTNLSAERLHSIPSSDLMDLQINDYPNIDESVAQHASSRYQALLDQIRSLPGSLNLAADIPGSAELAYKTEYRSFTEGTWHVGLDTPPSWLIEWARARDAMFAGDSLLALTHFKSALEQSKYTAGPLFIAFYIQVCAFCKSQYRLLSERNEAELFDRFYEGLGQSAANYAGLMGYTPQYVRDPKTLMPHTALPLKTQWILREIDVFTRALNN
;
A
#
# COMPACT_ATOMS: atom_id res chain seq x y z
N MET A 1 -9.22 13.62 -17.87
CA MET A 1 -8.58 14.30 -16.72
C MET A 1 -9.63 14.32 -15.64
N LEU A 2 -9.44 13.58 -14.54
CA LEU A 2 -10.29 13.74 -13.37
C LEU A 2 -9.74 14.97 -12.65
N ASP A 3 -10.58 15.98 -12.45
CA ASP A 3 -10.31 17.04 -11.48
C ASP A 3 -10.05 16.32 -10.15
N THR A 4 -8.78 16.25 -9.77
CA THR A 4 -8.41 15.70 -8.47
C THR A 4 -8.73 16.80 -7.49
N THR A 5 -9.85 16.63 -6.80
CA THR A 5 -10.02 17.19 -5.46
C THR A 5 -8.70 17.01 -4.73
N ASN A 6 -8.22 18.06 -4.04
CA ASN A 6 -6.97 18.10 -3.27
C ASN A 6 -7.06 17.16 -2.06
N GLN A 7 -7.31 15.87 -2.33
CA GLN A 7 -7.63 14.82 -1.40
C GLN A 7 -6.53 13.76 -1.40
N LEU A 8 -6.23 13.22 -0.23
CA LEU A 8 -5.34 12.10 -0.06
C LEU A 8 -5.92 10.88 -0.81
N PRO A 9 -5.14 10.25 -1.69
CA PRO A 9 -5.65 9.11 -2.46
C PRO A 9 -6.05 7.93 -1.58
N THR A 10 -7.01 7.15 -2.05
CA THR A 10 -7.44 5.95 -1.34
C THR A 10 -6.39 4.83 -1.42
N LEU A 11 -6.53 3.80 -0.57
CA LEU A 11 -5.66 2.62 -0.63
C LEU A 11 -5.79 1.90 -1.97
N GLY A 12 -6.99 1.84 -2.55
CA GLY A 12 -7.22 1.32 -3.90
C GLY A 12 -6.48 2.11 -4.99
N TYR A 13 -6.36 3.43 -4.86
CA TYR A 13 -5.58 4.23 -5.78
C TYR A 13 -4.08 3.95 -5.65
N LEU A 14 -3.54 3.95 -4.41
CA LEU A 14 -2.13 3.60 -4.21
C LEU A 14 -1.82 2.19 -4.71
N HIS A 15 -2.71 1.23 -4.47
CA HIS A 15 -2.57 -0.13 -4.99
C HIS A 15 -2.33 -0.15 -6.50
N LYS A 16 -3.09 0.64 -7.26
CA LYS A 16 -2.87 0.82 -8.70
C LYS A 16 -1.52 1.47 -8.98
N VAL A 17 -1.13 2.53 -8.26
CA VAL A 17 0.17 3.20 -8.43
C VAL A 17 1.32 2.22 -8.25
N VAL A 18 1.29 1.40 -7.20
CA VAL A 18 2.34 0.41 -6.91
C VAL A 18 2.40 -0.64 -8.02
N CYS A 19 1.27 -1.20 -8.46
CA CYS A 19 1.22 -2.14 -9.60
C CYS A 19 1.74 -1.51 -10.90
N ASP A 20 1.40 -0.24 -11.16
CA ASP A 20 1.88 0.52 -12.30
C ASP A 20 3.41 0.74 -12.22
N CYS A 21 3.94 1.05 -11.04
CA CYS A 21 5.38 1.28 -10.81
C CYS A 21 6.20 0.00 -10.99
N LEU A 22 5.65 -1.12 -10.55
CA LEU A 22 6.22 -2.45 -10.76
C LEU A 22 6.11 -2.90 -12.21
N GLY A 23 5.47 -2.15 -13.11
CA GLY A 23 5.31 -2.54 -14.51
C GLY A 23 4.51 -3.82 -14.70
N LEU A 24 3.58 -4.13 -13.78
CA LEU A 24 2.83 -5.39 -13.77
C LEU A 24 1.96 -5.59 -15.01
N TRP A 25 1.47 -4.49 -15.60
CA TRP A 25 0.57 -4.54 -16.75
C TRP A 25 1.35 -4.47 -18.06
N ASN A 26 1.46 -5.61 -18.75
CA ASN A 26 1.96 -5.64 -20.13
C ASN A 26 0.88 -5.25 -21.14
N SER A 27 1.34 -4.65 -22.24
CA SER A 27 0.59 -4.48 -23.49
C SER A 27 0.53 -5.76 -24.32
N ASP A 28 1.28 -6.78 -23.91
CA ASP A 28 1.56 -7.96 -24.70
C ASP A 28 0.54 -9.03 -24.30
N ASN A 29 -0.33 -9.33 -25.26
CA ASN A 29 -1.51 -10.18 -25.14
C ASN A 29 -1.10 -11.65 -24.98
N GLU A 30 -0.62 -12.08 -23.82
CA GLU A 30 -0.69 -13.49 -23.44
C GLU A 30 -1.97 -13.72 -22.60
N ASP A 31 -2.90 -14.42 -23.24
CA ASP A 31 -4.26 -14.65 -22.77
C ASP A 31 -4.30 -15.83 -21.79
N VAL A 32 -4.07 -15.57 -20.50
CA VAL A 32 -4.45 -16.51 -19.44
C VAL A 32 -5.95 -16.36 -19.16
N ALA A 33 -6.71 -17.46 -19.24
CA ALA A 33 -8.18 -17.49 -19.22
C ALA A 33 -8.74 -18.17 -17.96
N PHE A 34 -9.73 -17.54 -17.32
CA PHE A 34 -10.45 -18.08 -16.15
C PHE A 34 -11.95 -18.24 -16.46
N ARG A 35 -12.64 -19.15 -15.75
CA ARG A 35 -14.09 -19.40 -15.88
C ARG A 35 -14.82 -18.99 -14.59
N VAL A 36 -15.76 -18.04 -14.67
CA VAL A 36 -16.57 -17.59 -13.51
C VAL A 36 -18.01 -17.26 -13.95
N ALA A 37 -18.99 -17.42 -13.04
CA ALA A 37 -20.43 -17.31 -13.30
C ALA A 37 -20.97 -15.89 -13.65
N ALA A 38 -22.23 -15.81 -14.08
CA ALA A 38 -22.82 -14.63 -14.72
C ALA A 38 -23.22 -13.48 -13.77
N THR A 39 -23.60 -13.74 -12.52
CA THR A 39 -24.00 -12.68 -11.56
C THR A 39 -22.94 -12.44 -10.48
N GLU A 40 -22.85 -11.22 -9.97
CA GLU A 40 -21.79 -10.84 -9.00
C GLU A 40 -21.85 -11.64 -7.70
N LYS A 41 -23.05 -11.97 -7.22
CA LYS A 41 -23.26 -12.80 -6.03
C LYS A 41 -22.79 -14.25 -6.25
N GLU A 42 -23.08 -14.83 -7.42
CA GLU A 42 -22.63 -16.19 -7.78
C GLU A 42 -21.13 -16.24 -8.09
N ARG A 43 -20.55 -15.16 -8.63
CA ARG A 43 -19.09 -15.02 -8.82
C ARG A 43 -18.34 -15.01 -7.50
N ARG A 44 -18.82 -14.22 -6.53
CA ARG A 44 -18.23 -14.17 -5.18
C ARG A 44 -18.33 -15.54 -4.48
N ALA A 45 -19.41 -16.29 -4.69
CA ALA A 45 -19.58 -17.64 -4.14
C ALA A 45 -18.67 -18.68 -4.82
N ALA A 46 -18.62 -18.71 -6.16
CA ALA A 46 -17.82 -19.66 -6.92
C ALA A 46 -16.30 -19.45 -6.72
N LEU A 47 -15.86 -18.19 -6.60
CA LEU A 47 -14.46 -17.88 -6.26
C LEU A 47 -14.13 -18.36 -4.85
N ARG A 48 -14.94 -18.03 -3.84
CA ARG A 48 -14.74 -18.53 -2.46
C ARG A 48 -14.63 -20.06 -2.41
N GLN A 49 -15.51 -20.77 -3.09
CA GLN A 49 -15.52 -22.23 -3.11
C GLN A 49 -14.29 -22.82 -3.84
N ALA A 50 -13.81 -22.14 -4.89
CA ALA A 50 -12.58 -22.55 -5.56
C ALA A 50 -11.35 -22.35 -4.66
N PHE A 51 -11.28 -21.25 -3.90
CA PHE A 51 -10.21 -21.03 -2.92
C PHE A 51 -10.23 -22.04 -1.79
N GLU A 52 -11.40 -22.33 -1.22
CA GLU A 52 -11.56 -23.38 -0.20
C GLU A 52 -11.04 -24.74 -0.70
N THR A 53 -11.22 -25.02 -1.99
CA THR A 53 -10.82 -26.31 -2.59
C THR A 53 -9.31 -26.40 -2.89
N ILE A 54 -8.65 -25.29 -3.21
CA ILE A 54 -7.18 -25.27 -3.41
C ILE A 54 -6.40 -24.90 -2.14
N GLN A 55 -7.09 -24.70 -1.01
CA GLN A 55 -6.48 -24.37 0.26
C GLN A 55 -5.75 -25.60 0.81
N GLN A 56 -4.44 -25.48 0.99
CA GLN A 56 -3.61 -26.50 1.61
C GLN A 56 -3.67 -26.39 3.13
N GLU A 57 -3.40 -27.49 3.85
CA GLU A 57 -3.52 -27.58 5.31
C GLU A 57 -2.65 -26.56 6.09
N GLY A 58 -1.67 -25.92 5.44
CA GLY A 58 -0.84 -24.85 5.99
C GLY A 58 -1.35 -23.41 5.74
N GLY A 59 -2.54 -23.23 5.15
CA GLY A 59 -3.09 -21.91 4.81
C GLY A 59 -2.55 -21.28 3.51
N GLY A 60 -1.69 -22.00 2.78
CA GLY A 60 -1.33 -21.68 1.40
C GLY A 60 -2.42 -22.12 0.41
N TYR A 61 -2.38 -21.59 -0.81
CA TYR A 61 -3.23 -22.04 -1.90
C TYR A 61 -2.37 -22.74 -2.96
N GLY A 62 -2.97 -23.68 -3.72
CA GLY A 62 -2.32 -24.34 -4.85
C GLY A 62 -1.81 -23.39 -5.94
N SER A 63 -1.13 -23.95 -6.94
CA SER A 63 -0.60 -23.23 -8.09
C SER A 63 -1.70 -22.53 -8.92
N LEU A 64 -1.31 -21.64 -9.83
CA LEU A 64 -2.25 -21.04 -10.79
C LEU A 64 -2.98 -22.12 -11.60
N ASP A 65 -2.31 -23.21 -11.95
CA ASP A 65 -2.91 -24.35 -12.65
C ASP A 65 -3.95 -25.07 -11.78
N ASP A 66 -3.72 -25.19 -10.46
CA ASP A 66 -4.69 -25.75 -9.52
C ASP A 66 -5.93 -24.85 -9.40
N LEU A 67 -5.73 -23.54 -9.30
CA LEU A 67 -6.82 -22.57 -9.30
C LEU A 67 -7.60 -22.60 -10.63
N ILE A 68 -6.91 -22.73 -11.76
CA ILE A 68 -7.50 -22.87 -13.10
C ILE A 68 -8.34 -24.16 -13.18
N ALA A 69 -7.81 -25.28 -12.70
CA ALA A 69 -8.51 -26.57 -12.71
C ALA A 69 -9.79 -26.52 -11.86
N VAL A 70 -9.69 -25.95 -10.66
CA VAL A 70 -10.78 -25.92 -9.69
C VAL A 70 -11.87 -24.91 -10.08
N THR A 71 -11.50 -23.69 -10.50
CA THR A 71 -12.48 -22.71 -11.01
C THR A 71 -13.19 -23.20 -12.29
N THR A 72 -12.51 -24.02 -13.10
CA THR A 72 -13.11 -24.69 -14.26
C THR A 72 -14.18 -25.70 -13.87
N HIS A 73 -14.04 -26.36 -12.71
CA HIS A 73 -15.00 -27.34 -12.21
C HIS A 73 -16.26 -26.70 -11.62
N PHE A 74 -16.13 -25.53 -10.99
CA PHE A 74 -17.23 -24.83 -10.31
C PHE A 74 -18.04 -23.84 -11.19
N ALA A 75 -17.70 -23.69 -12.47
CA ALA A 75 -18.42 -22.80 -13.39
C ALA A 75 -19.72 -23.45 -13.93
N PRO A 76 -20.89 -22.78 -13.87
CA PRO A 76 -22.15 -23.33 -14.39
C PRO A 76 -22.10 -23.48 -15.93
N LYS A 77 -22.65 -24.60 -16.42
CA LYS A 77 -22.45 -25.10 -17.80
C LYS A 77 -23.14 -24.29 -18.90
N ASP A 78 -24.12 -23.44 -18.57
CA ASP A 78 -24.92 -22.72 -19.56
C ASP A 78 -24.85 -21.20 -19.37
N THR A 79 -23.76 -20.59 -19.88
CA THR A 79 -23.67 -19.28 -20.54
C THR A 79 -22.21 -18.82 -20.52
N GLN A 80 -21.49 -19.21 -21.57
CA GLN A 80 -20.04 -19.05 -21.69
C GLN A 80 -19.63 -17.60 -21.96
N LYS A 81 -18.74 -17.01 -21.15
CA LYS A 81 -17.90 -15.85 -21.55
C LYS A 81 -16.47 -15.95 -20.96
N LEU A 82 -15.46 -15.96 -21.84
CA LEU A 82 -14.02 -15.90 -21.56
C LEU A 82 -13.59 -14.53 -21.00
N LYS A 83 -12.73 -14.45 -19.97
CA LYS A 83 -12.10 -13.18 -19.53
C LYS A 83 -10.62 -13.30 -19.08
N LYS A 84 -9.82 -12.31 -19.51
CA LYS A 84 -8.33 -12.26 -19.65
C LYS A 84 -7.63 -11.47 -18.52
N SER A 85 -6.30 -11.39 -18.46
CA SER A 85 -5.48 -10.49 -17.59
C SER A 85 -5.98 -9.04 -17.48
N ARG A 86 -6.63 -8.56 -18.55
CA ARG A 86 -7.43 -7.32 -18.60
C ARG A 86 -8.46 -7.21 -17.47
N THR A 87 -8.87 -8.30 -16.84
CA THR A 87 -9.87 -8.37 -15.78
C THR A 87 -9.29 -8.03 -14.42
N ILE A 88 -8.11 -8.56 -14.04
CA ILE A 88 -7.43 -8.16 -12.80
C ILE A 88 -6.99 -6.70 -12.91
N GLN A 89 -6.44 -6.30 -14.05
CA GLN A 89 -6.16 -4.89 -14.31
C GLN A 89 -7.44 -4.03 -14.24
N ALA A 90 -8.57 -4.51 -14.77
CA ALA A 90 -9.84 -3.81 -14.65
C ALA A 90 -10.30 -3.71 -13.19
N TYR A 91 -10.11 -4.75 -12.36
CA TYR A 91 -10.39 -4.69 -10.93
C TYR A 91 -9.49 -3.69 -10.22
N VAL A 92 -8.18 -3.71 -10.47
CA VAL A 92 -7.25 -2.71 -9.92
C VAL A 92 -7.65 -1.29 -10.35
N ASN A 93 -8.03 -1.11 -11.61
CA ASN A 93 -8.53 0.17 -12.11
C ASN A 93 -9.88 0.56 -11.50
N GLN A 94 -10.75 -0.39 -11.19
CA GLN A 94 -12.03 -0.16 -10.52
C GLN A 94 -11.80 0.25 -9.07
N PHE A 95 -11.01 -0.52 -8.31
CA PHE A 95 -10.65 -0.19 -6.93
C PHE A 95 -9.89 1.13 -6.81
N SER A 96 -9.14 1.53 -7.84
CA SER A 96 -8.55 2.88 -7.86
C SER A 96 -9.57 4.02 -7.90
N LYS A 97 -10.84 3.73 -8.24
CA LYS A 97 -11.95 4.68 -8.30
C LYS A 97 -12.92 4.53 -7.13
N THR A 98 -13.19 3.30 -6.71
CA THR A 98 -14.21 3.00 -5.69
C THR A 98 -13.63 2.66 -4.31
N ASP A 99 -12.31 2.45 -4.23
CA ASP A 99 -11.61 1.93 -3.06
C ASP A 99 -12.03 0.52 -2.62
N PHE A 100 -11.29 -0.06 -1.68
CA PHE A 100 -11.63 -1.33 -1.04
C PHE A 100 -12.77 -1.14 -0.02
N GLU A 101 -13.75 -2.05 -0.06
CA GLU A 101 -14.87 -2.05 0.89
C GLU A 101 -14.48 -2.65 2.24
N SER A 102 -13.51 -3.56 2.28
CA SER A 102 -13.12 -4.29 3.49
C SER A 102 -11.69 -4.81 3.46
N VAL A 103 -11.18 -5.17 4.64
CA VAL A 103 -9.86 -5.81 4.77
C VAL A 103 -9.78 -7.20 4.14
N ALA A 104 -10.91 -7.92 4.06
CA ALA A 104 -10.98 -9.22 3.41
C ALA A 104 -10.79 -9.07 1.90
N GLU A 105 -11.49 -8.11 1.28
CA GLU A 105 -11.33 -7.80 -0.15
C GLU A 105 -9.91 -7.34 -0.48
N TYR A 106 -9.35 -6.46 0.36
CA TYR A 106 -7.95 -6.05 0.24
C TYR A 106 -6.99 -7.23 0.34
N SER A 107 -7.17 -8.11 1.32
CA SER A 107 -6.27 -9.25 1.56
C SER A 107 -6.36 -10.30 0.44
N GLU A 108 -7.57 -10.53 -0.08
CA GLU A 108 -7.82 -11.37 -1.23
C GLU A 108 -7.07 -10.85 -2.45
N LEU A 109 -7.32 -9.60 -2.88
CA LEU A 109 -6.64 -9.02 -4.06
C LEU A 109 -5.11 -9.00 -3.88
N ARG A 110 -4.65 -8.68 -2.66
CA ARG A 110 -3.22 -8.65 -2.33
C ARG A 110 -2.55 -9.99 -2.60
N GLN A 111 -3.20 -11.09 -2.25
CA GLN A 111 -2.64 -12.43 -2.46
C GLN A 111 -2.50 -12.76 -3.96
N TYR A 112 -3.46 -12.37 -4.79
CA TYR A 112 -3.35 -12.55 -6.24
C TYR A 112 -2.20 -11.76 -6.85
N ILE A 113 -2.06 -10.48 -6.47
CA ILE A 113 -1.00 -9.64 -7.02
C ILE A 113 0.38 -10.21 -6.65
N LYS A 114 0.54 -10.76 -5.44
CA LYS A 114 1.79 -11.45 -5.06
C LYS A 114 2.12 -12.61 -5.99
N VAL A 115 1.16 -13.50 -6.26
CA VAL A 115 1.36 -14.63 -7.19
C VAL A 115 1.78 -14.14 -8.57
N LEU A 116 1.07 -13.13 -9.10
CA LEU A 116 1.40 -12.54 -10.40
C LEU A 116 2.80 -11.92 -10.46
N LEU A 117 3.21 -11.22 -9.40
CA LEU A 117 4.56 -10.65 -9.31
C LEU A 117 5.63 -11.73 -9.25
N THR A 118 5.40 -12.80 -8.48
CA THR A 118 6.32 -13.94 -8.39
C THR A 118 6.51 -14.60 -9.74
N GLU A 119 5.41 -14.98 -10.39
CA GLU A 119 5.44 -15.65 -11.70
C GLU A 119 6.13 -14.78 -12.74
N ARG A 120 5.68 -13.52 -12.86
CA ARG A 120 6.20 -12.57 -13.86
C ARG A 120 7.69 -12.36 -13.70
N TYR A 121 8.17 -12.12 -12.47
CA TYR A 121 9.55 -11.70 -12.25
C TYR A 121 10.53 -12.82 -11.91
N SER A 122 10.05 -14.07 -11.79
CA SER A 122 10.85 -15.26 -11.48
C SER A 122 12.06 -15.43 -12.40
N LEU A 123 11.88 -15.28 -13.71
CA LEU A 123 12.93 -15.47 -14.71
C LEU A 123 14.13 -14.52 -14.53
N TRP A 124 13.90 -13.34 -13.96
CA TRP A 124 14.93 -12.31 -13.81
C TRP A 124 15.53 -12.24 -12.40
N GLY A 125 15.09 -13.10 -11.46
CA GLY A 125 15.58 -13.11 -10.09
C GLY A 125 15.14 -11.91 -9.23
N VAL A 126 14.15 -11.12 -9.69
CA VAL A 126 13.70 -9.89 -9.00
C VAL A 126 12.30 -10.02 -8.39
N SER A 127 11.72 -11.23 -8.37
CA SER A 127 10.39 -11.51 -7.81
C SER A 127 10.28 -11.16 -6.34
N GLU A 128 11.28 -11.50 -5.54
CA GLU A 128 11.28 -11.22 -4.11
C GLU A 128 11.25 -9.71 -3.83
N LEU A 129 12.09 -8.92 -4.51
CA LEU A 129 12.05 -7.45 -4.42
C LEU A 129 10.68 -6.90 -4.82
N ALA A 130 10.11 -7.39 -5.92
CA ALA A 130 8.81 -6.92 -6.42
C ALA A 130 7.68 -7.20 -5.42
N VAL A 131 7.63 -8.40 -4.85
CA VAL A 131 6.65 -8.81 -3.84
C VAL A 131 6.83 -8.02 -2.55
N ASN A 132 8.07 -7.91 -2.05
CA ASN A 132 8.37 -7.17 -0.83
C ASN A 132 8.01 -5.70 -0.98
N PHE A 133 8.39 -5.07 -2.11
CA PHE A 133 8.02 -3.68 -2.37
C PHE A 133 6.51 -3.49 -2.42
N TYR A 134 5.78 -4.39 -3.10
CA TYR A 134 4.32 -4.32 -3.17
C TYR A 134 3.65 -4.38 -1.80
N ILE A 135 4.02 -5.36 -0.97
CA ILE A 135 3.43 -5.57 0.35
C ILE A 135 3.80 -4.41 1.29
N SER A 136 5.08 -4.06 1.32
CA SER A 136 5.60 -3.03 2.22
C SER A 136 5.05 -1.65 1.86
N ALA A 137 4.97 -1.28 0.58
CA ALA A 137 4.46 0.02 0.17
C ALA A 137 3.01 0.26 0.64
N LEU A 138 2.16 -0.76 0.54
CA LEU A 138 0.76 -0.68 0.98
C LEU A 138 0.64 -0.64 2.51
N SER A 139 1.46 -1.40 3.22
CA SER A 139 1.48 -1.37 4.69
C SER A 139 2.00 -0.05 5.23
N HIS A 140 3.08 0.50 4.65
CA HIS A 140 3.61 1.82 5.00
C HIS A 140 2.62 2.95 4.68
N TYR A 141 1.81 2.82 3.63
CA TYR A 141 0.75 3.81 3.38
C TYR A 141 -0.38 3.75 4.39
N ARG A 142 -0.76 2.54 4.81
CA ARG A 142 -1.73 2.38 5.89
C ARG A 142 -1.22 3.02 7.17
N GLU A 143 0.04 2.80 7.53
CA GLU A 143 0.69 3.51 8.66
C GLU A 143 0.68 5.03 8.45
N PHE A 144 1.13 5.52 7.30
CA PHE A 144 1.15 6.94 6.98
C PHE A 144 -0.23 7.60 7.17
N VAL A 145 -1.27 7.01 6.60
CA VAL A 145 -2.65 7.51 6.72
C VAL A 145 -3.16 7.41 8.16
N ARG A 146 -2.83 6.32 8.88
CA ARG A 146 -3.21 6.17 10.29
C ARG A 146 -2.60 7.24 11.17
N GLU A 147 -1.41 7.70 10.85
CA GLU A 147 -0.68 8.67 11.67
C GLU A 147 -0.86 10.12 11.21
N TYR A 148 -1.26 10.36 9.97
CA TYR A 148 -1.41 11.70 9.40
C TYR A 148 -2.86 12.20 9.48
N ALA A 149 -3.14 12.99 10.51
CA ALA A 149 -4.34 13.81 10.57
C ALA A 149 -4.09 15.10 9.78
N CYS A 150 -4.91 15.38 8.77
CA CYS A 150 -4.66 16.49 7.87
C CYS A 150 -5.90 17.33 7.56
N ASN A 151 -5.67 18.61 7.28
CA ASN A 151 -6.69 19.49 6.75
C ASN A 151 -6.83 19.28 5.22
N ALA A 152 -7.84 19.90 4.61
CA ALA A 152 -8.10 19.76 3.16
C ALA A 152 -7.02 20.40 2.26
N GLN A 153 -6.09 21.17 2.83
CA GLN A 153 -5.06 21.87 2.08
C GLN A 153 -3.81 20.97 2.00
N ASN A 154 -3.13 21.00 0.85
CA ASN A 154 -1.85 20.33 0.63
C ASN A 154 -1.86 18.78 0.72
N GLN A 155 -3.02 18.11 0.68
CA GLN A 155 -3.06 16.64 0.71
C GLN A 155 -2.37 16.01 -0.51
N SER A 156 -2.47 16.65 -1.70
CA SER A 156 -1.71 16.22 -2.88
C SER A 156 -0.19 16.33 -2.67
N HIS A 157 0.29 17.38 -1.99
CA HIS A 157 1.70 17.52 -1.66
C HIS A 157 2.17 16.41 -0.72
N SER A 158 1.40 16.09 0.32
CA SER A 158 1.72 14.99 1.25
C SER A 158 1.75 13.63 0.55
N PHE A 159 0.88 13.41 -0.44
CA PHE A 159 0.95 12.20 -1.26
C PHE A 159 2.17 12.16 -2.19
N GLN A 160 2.49 13.27 -2.87
CA GLN A 160 3.72 13.39 -3.66
C GLN A 160 4.97 13.16 -2.81
N TYR A 161 4.96 13.65 -1.57
CA TYR A 161 5.99 13.41 -0.58
C TYR A 161 6.11 11.93 -0.22
N PHE A 162 4.99 11.26 0.09
CA PHE A 162 4.97 9.82 0.36
C PHE A 162 5.58 9.00 -0.78
N LEU A 163 5.22 9.29 -2.04
CA LEU A 163 5.75 8.59 -3.21
C LEU A 163 7.25 8.88 -3.44
N SER A 164 7.65 10.15 -3.39
CA SER A 164 9.01 10.58 -3.74
C SER A 164 10.03 10.33 -2.64
N GLN A 165 9.64 10.38 -1.37
CA GLN A 165 10.53 10.20 -0.23
C GLN A 165 10.36 8.82 0.37
N ASN A 166 9.17 8.48 0.86
CA ASN A 166 8.97 7.27 1.66
C ASN A 166 9.12 6.01 0.82
N LEU A 167 8.44 5.93 -0.33
CA LEU A 167 8.53 4.74 -1.19
C LEU A 167 9.90 4.57 -1.87
N ARG A 168 10.59 5.68 -2.22
CA ARG A 168 11.96 5.59 -2.75
C ARG A 168 12.94 5.08 -1.70
N LYS A 169 12.88 5.60 -0.46
CA LYS A 169 13.67 5.10 0.67
C LYS A 169 13.36 3.63 0.96
N LEU A 170 12.09 3.23 0.92
CA LEU A 170 11.68 1.83 1.08
C LEU A 170 12.30 0.94 0.00
N SER A 171 12.26 1.35 -1.28
CA SER A 171 12.88 0.57 -2.36
C SER A 171 14.37 0.36 -2.14
N LEU A 172 15.11 1.40 -1.70
CA LEU A 172 16.54 1.28 -1.40
C LEU A 172 16.78 0.34 -0.20
N LYS A 173 15.96 0.45 0.85
CA LYS A 173 16.07 -0.44 2.00
C LYS A 173 15.87 -1.91 1.61
N LEU A 174 14.82 -2.21 0.85
CA LEU A 174 14.54 -3.58 0.41
C LEU A 174 15.66 -4.15 -0.46
N ILE A 175 16.30 -3.33 -1.29
CA ILE A 175 17.49 -3.73 -2.05
C ILE A 175 18.64 -4.08 -1.10
N SER A 176 18.90 -3.25 -0.09
CA SER A 176 19.95 -3.54 0.91
C SER A 176 19.68 -4.77 1.77
N GLU A 177 18.41 -5.11 2.02
CA GLU A 177 18.03 -6.33 2.74
C GLU A 177 18.29 -7.59 1.89
N LEU A 178 18.15 -7.49 0.57
CA LEU A 178 18.40 -8.60 -0.36
C LEU A 178 19.86 -8.76 -0.76
N LEU A 179 20.64 -7.68 -0.72
CA LEU A 179 22.05 -7.64 -1.15
C LEU A 179 22.94 -7.23 0.03
N GLN A 180 23.29 -8.19 0.88
CA GLN A 180 24.31 -7.99 1.92
C GLN A 180 25.69 -7.78 1.24
N ASP A 181 26.46 -6.79 1.73
CA ASP A 181 27.77 -6.41 1.20
C ASP A 181 27.78 -5.89 -0.25
N ASP A 182 26.70 -5.25 -0.67
CA ASP A 182 26.58 -4.64 -1.98
C ASP A 182 27.59 -3.50 -2.21
N THR A 183 28.15 -3.46 -3.42
CA THR A 183 29.15 -2.46 -3.85
C THR A 183 28.62 -1.53 -4.95
N TRP A 184 27.35 -1.70 -5.35
CA TRP A 184 26.75 -0.87 -6.39
C TRP A 184 26.55 0.59 -5.92
N PRO A 185 26.85 1.61 -6.75
CA PRO A 185 26.66 2.99 -6.36
C PRO A 185 25.17 3.32 -6.20
N HIS A 186 24.79 3.86 -5.04
CA HIS A 186 23.45 4.38 -4.83
C HIS A 186 23.25 5.71 -5.55
N ALA A 187 22.15 5.81 -6.32
CA ALA A 187 21.72 7.08 -6.89
C ALA A 187 21.19 7.99 -5.76
N PRO A 188 21.44 9.31 -5.83
CA PRO A 188 20.84 10.27 -4.90
C PRO A 188 19.30 10.18 -4.86
N LEU A 189 18.71 10.43 -3.69
CA LEU A 189 17.25 10.42 -3.52
C LEU A 189 16.55 11.52 -4.30
N ASP A 190 17.23 12.60 -4.62
CA ASP A 190 16.75 13.72 -5.42
C ASP A 190 17.03 13.53 -6.92
N GLU A 191 17.65 12.42 -7.34
CA GLU A 191 17.91 12.13 -8.75
C GLU A 191 16.58 12.15 -9.55
N PRO A 192 16.42 13.07 -10.53
CA PRO A 192 15.19 13.18 -11.32
C PRO A 192 15.00 12.01 -12.28
N TRP A 193 16.09 11.37 -12.74
CA TRP A 193 16.06 10.29 -13.73
C TRP A 193 16.79 9.03 -13.22
N PRO A 194 16.24 8.29 -12.23
CA PRO A 194 16.92 7.16 -11.59
C PRO A 194 17.39 6.08 -12.57
N LEU A 195 16.58 5.76 -13.59
CA LEU A 195 16.95 4.79 -14.63
C LEU A 195 18.10 5.29 -15.51
N LYS A 196 18.17 6.59 -15.79
CA LYS A 196 19.26 7.16 -16.57
C LYS A 196 20.56 7.13 -15.78
N ALA A 197 20.49 7.52 -14.50
CA ALA A 197 21.63 7.45 -13.58
C ALA A 197 22.15 6.02 -13.44
N PHE A 198 21.26 5.03 -13.29
CA PHE A 198 21.63 3.62 -13.30
C PHE A 198 22.34 3.21 -14.60
N ALA A 199 21.78 3.57 -15.76
CA ALA A 199 22.39 3.23 -17.05
C ALA A 199 23.78 3.85 -17.23
N ASP A 200 23.98 5.08 -16.77
CA ASP A 200 25.28 5.76 -16.79
C ASP A 200 26.29 5.10 -15.85
N ALA A 201 25.87 4.77 -14.61
CA ALA A 201 26.70 4.05 -13.65
C ALA A 201 27.12 2.67 -14.19
N ALA A 202 26.19 1.93 -14.78
CA ALA A 202 26.46 0.63 -15.41
C ALA A 202 27.49 0.74 -16.56
N CYS A 203 27.36 1.75 -17.41
CA CYS A 203 28.32 2.00 -18.49
C CYS A 203 29.69 2.39 -17.96
N GLN A 204 29.74 3.19 -16.89
CA GLN A 204 30.98 3.59 -16.25
C GLN A 204 31.71 2.41 -15.60
N ILE A 205 30.98 1.55 -14.87
CA ILE A 205 31.52 0.37 -14.19
C ILE A 205 32.08 -0.64 -15.19
N THR A 206 31.38 -0.86 -16.30
CA THR A 206 31.78 -1.84 -17.33
C THR A 206 32.79 -1.28 -18.35
N GLY A 207 32.96 0.05 -18.41
CA GLY A 207 33.75 0.72 -19.44
C GLY A 207 33.13 0.66 -20.85
N ILE A 208 31.88 0.24 -20.98
CA ILE A 208 31.17 0.12 -22.26
C ILE A 208 30.29 1.36 -22.45
N SER A 209 30.51 2.08 -23.55
CA SER A 209 29.65 3.20 -23.90
C SER A 209 28.27 2.73 -24.38
N LEU A 210 27.24 3.53 -24.15
CA LEU A 210 25.89 3.29 -24.70
C LEU A 210 25.92 3.13 -26.22
N HIS A 211 26.80 3.88 -26.93
CA HIS A 211 26.99 3.72 -28.37
C HIS A 211 27.41 2.30 -28.74
N LYS A 212 28.42 1.76 -28.05
CA LYS A 212 28.92 0.40 -28.27
C LYS A 212 27.85 -0.65 -27.93
N LEU A 213 27.07 -0.43 -26.87
CA LEU A 213 25.93 -1.28 -26.52
C LEU A 213 24.86 -1.29 -27.63
N HIS A 214 24.56 -0.14 -28.26
CA HIS A 214 23.63 -0.08 -29.39
C HIS A 214 24.15 -0.85 -30.62
N GLN A 215 25.45 -0.80 -30.89
CA GLN A 215 26.05 -1.58 -31.97
C GLN A 215 26.01 -3.09 -31.67
N TYR A 216 26.21 -3.47 -30.41
CA TYR A 216 26.06 -4.85 -29.95
C TYR A 216 24.65 -5.39 -30.21
N HIS A 217 23.61 -4.61 -29.91
CA HIS A 217 22.22 -5.01 -30.21
C HIS A 217 21.92 -5.13 -31.70
N GLU A 218 22.59 -4.35 -32.56
CA GLU A 218 22.43 -4.48 -34.00
C GLU A 218 23.10 -5.77 -34.51
N PHE A 219 24.28 -6.06 -33.97
CA PHE A 219 24.98 -7.31 -34.22
C PHE A 219 24.18 -8.54 -33.77
N GLN A 220 23.51 -8.45 -32.62
CA GLN A 220 22.66 -9.50 -32.04
C GLN A 220 21.51 -9.95 -32.96
N LEU A 221 21.02 -9.10 -33.87
CA LEU A 221 19.95 -9.48 -34.79
C LEU A 221 20.35 -10.59 -35.77
N LYS A 222 21.65 -10.80 -35.99
CA LYS A 222 22.20 -11.70 -37.03
C LYS A 222 22.92 -12.94 -36.50
N ALA A 223 23.15 -13.06 -35.19
CA ALA A 223 23.87 -14.20 -34.60
C ALA A 223 23.40 -14.48 -33.15
N PRO A 224 23.34 -15.76 -32.72
CA PRO A 224 22.99 -16.13 -31.35
C PRO A 224 24.08 -15.72 -30.34
N LEU A 225 23.65 -15.34 -29.14
CA LEU A 225 24.45 -14.64 -28.13
C LEU A 225 25.20 -15.57 -27.19
N ASN A 226 26.43 -15.16 -26.84
CA ASN A 226 27.11 -15.48 -25.59
C ASN A 226 28.21 -14.43 -25.34
N GLU A 227 28.85 -14.48 -24.17
CA GLU A 227 29.98 -13.64 -23.77
C GLU A 227 31.04 -13.48 -24.88
N LYS A 228 31.28 -14.54 -25.66
CA LYS A 228 32.26 -14.54 -26.75
C LYS A 228 31.90 -13.57 -27.88
N ALA A 229 30.65 -13.14 -28.01
CA ALA A 229 30.23 -12.11 -28.97
C ALA A 229 30.93 -10.76 -28.71
N TRP A 230 31.25 -10.44 -27.46
CA TRP A 230 31.96 -9.20 -27.10
C TRP A 230 33.43 -9.17 -27.55
N THR A 231 33.99 -10.33 -27.90
CA THR A 231 35.36 -10.43 -28.47
C THR A 231 35.40 -10.11 -29.97
N ARG A 232 34.25 -10.02 -30.64
CA ARG A 232 34.16 -9.65 -32.05
C ARG A 232 34.19 -8.13 -32.21
N ASP A 233 34.79 -7.67 -33.29
CA ASP A 233 34.73 -6.28 -33.67
C ASP A 233 33.40 -5.98 -34.37
N PHE A 234 32.57 -5.16 -33.73
CA PHE A 234 31.31 -4.65 -34.27
C PHE A 234 31.30 -3.12 -34.35
N THR A 235 32.46 -2.47 -34.33
CA THR A 235 32.57 -1.01 -34.51
C THR A 235 32.08 -0.54 -35.88
N ALA A 236 32.12 -1.41 -36.90
CA ALA A 236 31.57 -1.17 -38.22
C ALA A 236 30.04 -1.37 -38.32
N GLN A 237 29.37 -1.87 -37.26
CA GLN A 237 27.92 -2.02 -37.26
C GLN A 237 27.22 -0.68 -37.05
N GLN A 238 26.04 -0.53 -37.64
CA GLN A 238 25.16 0.58 -37.33
C GLN A 238 24.63 0.47 -35.89
N VAL A 239 24.15 1.58 -35.35
CA VAL A 239 23.52 1.58 -34.03
C VAL A 239 22.08 1.05 -34.12
N ASN A 240 21.71 0.14 -33.22
CA ASN A 240 20.35 -0.36 -33.18
C ASN A 240 19.36 0.73 -32.75
N THR A 241 18.46 1.09 -33.66
CA THR A 241 17.51 2.21 -33.46
C THR A 241 16.56 1.94 -32.28
N ARG A 242 16.13 0.69 -32.08
CA ARG A 242 15.22 0.33 -30.97
C ARG A 242 15.91 0.53 -29.61
N SER A 243 17.13 0.02 -29.45
CA SER A 243 17.88 0.19 -28.21
C SER A 243 18.17 1.67 -27.91
N LYS A 244 18.50 2.48 -28.93
CA LYS A 244 18.68 3.92 -28.79
C LYS A 244 17.41 4.61 -28.30
N GLN A 245 16.25 4.30 -28.90
CA GLN A 245 14.97 4.85 -28.48
C GLN A 245 14.61 4.48 -27.03
N VAL A 246 14.97 3.29 -26.56
CA VAL A 246 14.76 2.89 -25.16
C VAL A 246 15.61 3.75 -24.23
N ILE A 247 16.89 3.94 -24.52
CA ILE A 247 17.79 4.78 -23.72
C ILE A 247 17.35 6.26 -23.72
N ASP A 248 16.90 6.78 -24.85
CA ASP A 248 16.38 8.15 -24.96
C ASP A 248 15.10 8.37 -24.12
N ARG A 249 14.34 7.31 -23.83
CA ARG A 249 13.14 7.38 -22.97
C ARG A 249 13.47 7.49 -21.48
N LEU A 250 14.68 7.12 -21.05
CA LEU A 250 15.06 7.17 -19.63
C LEU A 250 15.12 8.59 -19.06
N ARG A 251 15.16 9.61 -19.93
CA ARG A 251 15.12 11.05 -19.58
C ARG A 251 13.74 11.68 -19.77
N LYS A 252 12.68 10.87 -19.90
CA LYS A 252 11.32 11.34 -20.17
C LYS A 252 10.39 10.91 -19.05
N HIS A 253 9.36 11.71 -18.78
CA HIS A 253 8.27 11.41 -17.85
C HIS A 253 7.30 10.35 -18.41
N ASN A 254 7.84 9.24 -18.87
CA ASN A 254 7.10 8.09 -19.35
C ASN A 254 7.42 6.90 -18.47
N ARG A 255 6.38 6.11 -18.18
CA ARG A 255 6.55 4.85 -17.46
C ARG A 255 7.42 3.91 -18.27
N MET A 256 8.35 3.26 -17.59
CA MET A 256 9.25 2.28 -18.17
C MET A 256 8.80 0.87 -17.78
N LYS A 257 8.89 -0.04 -18.75
CA LYS A 257 8.59 -1.46 -18.58
C LYS A 257 9.87 -2.25 -18.42
N TRP A 258 9.85 -3.23 -17.52
CA TRP A 258 10.99 -4.09 -17.23
C TRP A 258 11.49 -4.80 -18.49
N GLU A 259 10.59 -5.43 -19.24
CA GLU A 259 10.86 -6.23 -20.43
C GLU A 259 11.33 -5.38 -21.63
N THR A 260 11.19 -4.07 -21.54
CA THR A 260 11.72 -3.15 -22.55
C THR A 260 13.11 -2.65 -22.16
N PHE A 261 13.27 -2.22 -20.91
CA PHE A 261 14.49 -1.59 -20.44
C PHE A 261 15.58 -2.61 -20.10
N TYR A 262 15.28 -3.61 -19.26
CA TYR A 262 16.29 -4.52 -18.73
C TYR A 262 17.03 -5.30 -19.83
N PRO A 263 16.37 -5.88 -20.85
CA PRO A 263 17.07 -6.56 -21.95
C PRO A 263 17.99 -5.65 -22.76
N THR A 264 17.77 -4.33 -22.72
CA THR A 264 18.64 -3.35 -23.38
C THR A 264 19.96 -3.14 -22.60
N LEU A 265 19.95 -3.31 -21.28
CA LEU A 265 21.17 -3.16 -20.46
C LEU A 265 21.79 -4.50 -20.02
N GLN A 266 21.02 -5.58 -20.03
CA GLN A 266 21.46 -6.92 -19.61
C GLN A 266 22.78 -7.38 -20.26
N PRO A 267 23.11 -7.06 -21.53
CA PRO A 267 24.39 -7.45 -22.11
C PRO A 267 25.63 -6.88 -21.38
N LEU A 268 25.47 -5.86 -20.55
CA LEU A 268 26.54 -5.33 -19.70
C LEU A 268 26.95 -6.31 -18.60
N ASN A 269 26.11 -7.30 -18.25
CA ASN A 269 26.40 -8.32 -17.24
C ASN A 269 27.72 -9.06 -17.53
N TYR A 270 28.02 -9.31 -18.81
CA TYR A 270 29.26 -9.98 -19.25
C TYR A 270 30.55 -9.22 -18.90
N HIS A 271 30.44 -7.93 -18.54
CA HIS A 271 31.58 -7.06 -18.26
C HIS A 271 31.53 -6.50 -16.83
N LEU A 272 30.67 -7.04 -15.97
CA LEU A 272 30.66 -6.66 -14.57
C LEU A 272 31.97 -7.08 -13.89
N PRO A 273 32.52 -6.25 -12.98
CA PRO A 273 33.63 -6.65 -12.14
C PRO A 273 33.26 -7.92 -11.35
N LYS A 274 34.24 -8.78 -11.05
CA LYS A 274 34.01 -10.03 -10.28
C LYS A 274 33.33 -9.82 -8.93
N ALA A 275 33.45 -8.61 -8.36
CA ALA A 275 32.82 -8.23 -7.10
C ALA A 275 31.31 -7.94 -7.22
N VAL A 276 30.78 -7.77 -8.44
CA VAL A 276 29.38 -7.44 -8.68
C VAL A 276 28.68 -8.64 -9.33
N ASN A 277 27.70 -9.21 -8.64
CA ASN A 277 26.89 -10.31 -9.14
C ASN A 277 25.86 -9.82 -10.18
N GLU A 278 25.58 -10.61 -11.22
CA GLU A 278 24.49 -10.37 -12.18
C GLU A 278 23.12 -10.20 -11.48
N ASN A 279 22.88 -10.94 -10.40
CA ASN A 279 21.64 -10.78 -9.62
C ASN A 279 21.56 -9.40 -8.95
N ALA A 280 22.68 -8.89 -8.42
CA ALA A 280 22.74 -7.56 -7.85
C ALA A 280 22.45 -6.49 -8.92
N PHE A 281 23.02 -6.64 -10.12
CA PHE A 281 22.73 -5.76 -11.25
C PHE A 281 21.23 -5.73 -11.60
N ALA A 282 20.57 -6.89 -11.65
CA ALA A 282 19.14 -6.99 -11.92
C ALA A 282 18.30 -6.30 -10.83
N ILE A 283 18.62 -6.55 -9.56
CA ILE A 283 17.93 -5.96 -8.40
C ILE A 283 18.07 -4.43 -8.41
N HIS A 284 19.25 -3.88 -8.65
CA HIS A 284 19.46 -2.43 -8.76
C HIS A 284 18.77 -1.81 -9.97
N ALA A 285 18.82 -2.48 -11.12
CA ALA A 285 18.09 -2.05 -12.31
C ALA A 285 16.57 -1.99 -12.03
N PHE A 286 16.04 -2.98 -11.32
CA PHE A 286 14.63 -3.05 -10.95
C PHE A 286 14.25 -1.94 -9.96
N GLY A 287 15.08 -1.72 -8.94
CA GLY A 287 14.96 -0.59 -8.01
C GLY A 287 14.94 0.78 -8.71
N ALA A 288 15.85 0.99 -9.66
CA ALA A 288 15.89 2.21 -10.46
C ALA A 288 14.62 2.37 -11.31
N MET A 289 14.05 1.28 -11.84
CA MET A 289 12.77 1.30 -12.55
C MET A 289 11.61 1.70 -11.64
N ILE A 290 11.52 1.12 -10.44
CA ILE A 290 10.52 1.50 -9.44
C ILE A 290 10.62 2.99 -9.15
N ALA A 291 11.81 3.48 -8.81
CA ALA A 291 12.05 4.90 -8.49
C ALA A 291 11.69 5.84 -9.67
N HIS A 292 12.06 5.47 -10.89
CA HIS A 292 11.69 6.24 -12.09
C HIS A 292 10.17 6.30 -12.28
N ASN A 293 9.48 5.17 -12.16
CA ASN A 293 8.03 5.13 -12.32
C ASN A 293 7.30 5.87 -11.19
N LEU A 294 7.84 5.89 -9.97
CA LEU A 294 7.35 6.73 -8.88
C LEU A 294 7.48 8.23 -9.23
N ASN A 295 8.63 8.67 -9.77
CA ASN A 295 8.81 10.05 -10.22
C ASN A 295 7.79 10.44 -11.32
N VAL A 296 7.48 9.53 -12.25
CA VAL A 296 6.44 9.74 -13.27
C VAL A 296 5.06 9.95 -12.61
N HIS A 297 4.74 9.19 -11.57
CA HIS A 297 3.50 9.39 -10.81
C HIS A 297 3.50 10.72 -10.06
N VAL A 298 4.59 11.09 -9.39
CA VAL A 298 4.71 12.38 -8.67
C VAL A 298 4.50 13.56 -9.63
N ALA A 299 5.13 13.51 -10.80
CA ALA A 299 5.00 14.55 -11.83
C ALA A 299 3.56 14.69 -12.37
N SER A 300 2.76 13.62 -12.32
CA SER A 300 1.36 13.67 -12.76
C SER A 300 0.44 14.50 -11.84
N TYR A 301 0.90 14.78 -10.61
CA TYR A 301 0.21 15.66 -9.65
C TYR A 301 0.68 17.13 -9.75
N GLY A 302 1.63 17.44 -10.64
CA GLY A 302 2.20 18.78 -10.79
C GLY A 302 3.62 18.90 -10.26
N PRO A 303 4.19 20.11 -10.25
CA PRO A 303 5.54 20.35 -9.75
C PRO A 303 5.62 20.01 -8.27
N PHE A 304 6.67 19.29 -7.89
CA PHE A 304 6.95 18.91 -6.51
C PHE A 304 8.35 19.37 -6.15
N VAL A 305 8.45 20.14 -5.07
CA VAL A 305 9.73 20.56 -4.49
C VAL A 305 9.74 20.01 -3.07
N PRO A 306 10.65 19.07 -2.74
CA PRO A 306 10.82 18.64 -1.36
C PRO A 306 11.12 19.85 -0.46
N LEU A 307 10.54 19.91 0.73
CA LEU A 307 10.75 21.01 1.65
C LEU A 307 12.24 21.14 2.01
N ALA A 308 12.81 22.31 1.72
CA ALA A 308 14.19 22.65 2.09
C ALA A 308 14.26 22.76 3.63
N GLY A 309 14.88 21.78 4.28
CA GLY A 309 14.84 21.62 5.73
C GLY A 309 14.60 20.18 6.21
N ASP A 310 14.30 19.26 5.29
CA ASP A 310 14.28 17.79 5.54
C ASP A 310 15.66 17.21 5.91
N SER A 311 16.65 18.07 6.18
CA SER A 311 17.85 17.78 6.98
C SER A 311 17.56 17.53 8.46
N LEU A 312 16.31 17.24 8.85
CA LEU A 312 16.04 16.21 9.87
C LEU A 312 16.39 14.82 9.29
N THR A 313 17.60 14.73 8.72
CA THR A 313 18.37 13.53 8.50
C THR A 313 18.60 12.89 9.86
N ASN A 314 17.82 11.85 10.18
CA ASN A 314 18.24 10.76 11.08
C ASN A 314 17.28 9.54 11.10
N LEU A 315 16.39 9.41 10.12
CA LEU A 315 16.14 8.07 9.59
C LEU A 315 17.18 7.87 8.50
N SER A 316 18.40 7.47 8.88
CA SER A 316 19.30 6.84 7.90
C SER A 316 18.48 5.74 7.22
N ALA A 317 18.66 5.54 5.91
CA ALA A 317 17.98 4.45 5.20
C ALA A 317 18.14 3.10 5.94
N GLU A 318 19.21 2.96 6.73
CA GLU A 318 19.52 1.85 7.64
C GLU A 318 18.40 1.56 8.65
N ARG A 319 17.67 2.58 9.13
CA ARG A 319 16.58 2.44 10.11
C ARG A 319 15.20 2.17 9.49
N LEU A 320 15.00 2.26 8.18
CA LEU A 320 13.76 1.77 7.57
C LEU A 320 13.72 0.23 7.59
N HIS A 321 12.53 -0.35 7.48
CA HIS A 321 12.33 -1.80 7.42
C HIS A 321 11.13 -2.12 6.52
N SER A 322 11.11 -3.35 6.00
CA SER A 322 9.99 -3.88 5.21
C SER A 322 8.64 -3.83 5.94
N ILE A 323 8.65 -3.89 7.28
CA ILE A 323 7.47 -3.81 8.15
C ILE A 323 7.34 -2.39 8.76
N PRO A 324 6.13 -1.79 8.74
CA PRO A 324 5.83 -0.53 9.42
C PRO A 324 6.20 -0.53 10.90
N SER A 325 6.53 0.63 11.45
CA SER A 325 7.03 0.75 12.83
C SER A 325 5.92 0.51 13.85
N SER A 326 4.71 1.01 13.58
CA SER A 326 3.51 0.80 14.41
C SER A 326 3.15 -0.68 14.51
N ASP A 327 3.29 -1.42 13.40
CA ASP A 327 2.94 -2.84 13.34
C ASP A 327 3.96 -3.66 14.14
N LEU A 328 5.25 -3.29 14.09
CA LEU A 328 6.30 -3.89 14.93
C LEU A 328 6.07 -3.62 16.42
N MET A 329 5.72 -2.38 16.79
CA MET A 329 5.39 -2.04 18.18
C MET A 329 4.18 -2.82 18.69
N ASP A 330 3.12 -2.93 17.89
CA ASP A 330 1.92 -3.70 18.20
C ASP A 330 2.28 -5.18 18.47
N LEU A 331 3.18 -5.79 17.67
CA LEU A 331 3.64 -7.15 17.89
C LEU A 331 4.49 -7.30 19.17
N GLN A 332 5.36 -6.33 19.48
CA GLN A 332 6.16 -6.33 20.71
C GLN A 332 5.30 -6.23 21.97
N ILE A 333 4.30 -5.34 21.97
CA ILE A 333 3.40 -5.13 23.11
C ILE A 333 2.60 -6.39 23.44
N ASN A 334 2.38 -7.28 22.47
CA ASN A 334 1.65 -8.52 22.66
C ASN A 334 2.58 -9.76 22.78
N ASP A 335 3.87 -9.55 23.08
CA ASP A 335 4.88 -10.59 23.35
C ASP A 335 5.00 -11.68 22.25
N TYR A 336 4.87 -11.30 20.97
CA TYR A 336 4.98 -12.28 19.87
C TYR A 336 6.44 -12.71 19.62
N PRO A 337 6.72 -14.03 19.55
CA PRO A 337 8.09 -14.59 19.63
C PRO A 337 8.98 -14.46 18.38
N ASN A 338 8.57 -13.72 17.34
CA ASN A 338 9.21 -13.81 16.01
C ASN A 338 9.72 -12.48 15.43
N ILE A 339 9.99 -11.47 16.25
CA ILE A 339 10.67 -10.26 15.77
C ILE A 339 12.15 -10.38 16.12
N ASP A 340 13.03 -10.23 15.12
CA ASP A 340 14.45 -10.01 15.35
C ASP A 340 14.62 -8.93 16.43
N GLU A 341 15.23 -9.27 17.56
CA GLU A 341 15.36 -8.39 18.73
C GLU A 341 15.97 -7.03 18.34
N SER A 342 16.86 -7.01 17.35
CA SER A 342 17.49 -5.78 16.85
C SER A 342 16.49 -4.87 16.13
N VAL A 343 15.55 -5.42 15.35
CA VAL A 343 14.49 -4.69 14.65
C VAL A 343 13.46 -4.16 15.65
N ALA A 344 13.14 -5.00 16.65
CA ALA A 344 12.25 -4.67 17.74
C ALA A 344 12.79 -3.47 18.56
N GLN A 345 14.07 -3.47 18.91
CA GLN A 345 14.68 -2.39 19.72
C GLN A 345 14.58 -1.01 19.07
N HIS A 346 14.56 -0.93 17.73
CA HIS A 346 14.51 0.35 17.02
C HIS A 346 13.09 0.81 16.65
N ALA A 347 12.07 -0.04 16.79
CA ALA A 347 10.70 0.25 16.33
C ALA A 347 10.13 1.54 16.92
N SER A 348 10.29 1.76 18.23
CA SER A 348 9.82 2.98 18.90
C SER A 348 10.51 4.25 18.38
N SER A 349 11.83 4.20 18.19
CA SER A 349 12.59 5.36 17.67
C SER A 349 12.21 5.69 16.23
N ARG A 350 11.93 4.67 15.41
CA ARG A 350 11.48 4.83 14.03
C ARG A 350 10.09 5.41 13.96
N TYR A 351 9.19 4.92 14.81
CA TYR A 351 7.83 5.43 14.91
C TYR A 351 7.82 6.91 15.32
N GLN A 352 8.64 7.30 16.30
CA GLN A 352 8.77 8.71 16.68
C GLN A 352 9.27 9.57 15.50
N ALA A 353 10.29 9.12 14.78
CA ALA A 353 10.81 9.86 13.63
C ALA A 353 9.77 9.99 12.50
N LEU A 354 8.92 8.97 12.29
CA LEU A 354 7.77 9.07 11.40
C LEU A 354 6.78 10.14 11.87
N LEU A 355 6.44 10.17 13.15
CA LEU A 355 5.52 11.18 13.70
C LEU A 355 6.08 12.60 13.55
N ASP A 356 7.38 12.80 13.79
CA ASP A 356 8.03 14.10 13.64
C ASP A 356 7.99 14.57 12.17
N GLN A 357 8.23 13.65 11.23
CA GLN A 357 8.09 13.90 9.80
C GLN A 357 6.64 14.27 9.44
N ILE A 358 5.66 13.53 9.93
CA ILE A 358 4.22 13.79 9.69
C ILE A 358 3.78 15.15 10.25
N ARG A 359 4.30 15.56 11.42
CA ARG A 359 4.03 16.87 12.01
C ARG A 359 4.63 18.01 11.19
N SER A 360 5.74 17.77 10.49
CA SER A 360 6.37 18.76 9.62
C SER A 360 5.65 18.96 8.28
N LEU A 361 4.73 18.06 7.90
CA LEU A 361 4.02 18.16 6.63
C LEU A 361 3.04 19.36 6.61
N PRO A 362 2.92 20.08 5.48
CA PRO A 362 1.98 21.17 5.34
C PRO A 362 0.53 20.69 5.53
N GLY A 363 -0.24 21.40 6.36
CA GLY A 363 -1.63 21.02 6.65
C GLY A 363 -1.80 19.90 7.68
N SER A 364 -0.72 19.49 8.36
CA SER A 364 -0.76 18.55 9.48
C SER A 364 -1.55 19.11 10.66
N LEU A 365 -2.68 18.46 10.96
CA LEU A 365 -3.46 18.74 12.17
C LEU A 365 -2.78 18.16 13.40
N ASN A 366 -1.87 17.20 13.25
CA ASN A 366 -1.12 16.63 14.36
C ASN A 366 -0.36 17.70 15.14
N LEU A 367 0.26 18.65 14.43
CA LEU A 367 0.96 19.77 15.07
C LEU A 367 -0.01 20.84 15.56
N ALA A 368 -1.06 21.16 14.77
CA ALA A 368 -1.97 22.26 15.09
C ALA A 368 -2.86 22.00 16.32
N ALA A 369 -3.16 20.74 16.61
CA ALA A 369 -4.03 20.33 17.72
C ALA A 369 -3.35 19.37 18.70
N ASP A 370 -2.01 19.31 18.69
CA ASP A 370 -1.22 18.42 19.54
C ASP A 370 -1.74 16.96 19.53
N ILE A 371 -2.13 16.46 18.35
CA ILE A 371 -2.69 15.11 18.22
C ILE A 371 -1.54 14.11 18.37
N PRO A 372 -1.60 13.21 19.37
CA PRO A 372 -0.57 12.20 19.58
C PRO A 372 -0.68 11.08 18.53
N GLY A 373 0.32 10.20 18.49
CA GLY A 373 0.31 9.05 17.57
C GLY A 373 -0.79 8.04 17.92
N SER A 374 -1.17 7.19 16.97
CA SER A 374 -2.18 6.14 17.16
C SER A 374 -1.84 5.19 18.31
N ALA A 375 -0.55 4.89 18.52
CA ALA A 375 -0.10 4.07 19.64
C ALA A 375 -0.35 4.77 20.99
N GLU A 376 -0.08 6.06 21.10
CA GLU A 376 -0.31 6.83 22.32
C GLU A 376 -1.80 6.96 22.62
N LEU A 377 -2.62 7.26 21.60
CA LEU A 377 -4.07 7.27 21.75
C LEU A 377 -4.63 5.93 22.24
N ALA A 378 -4.10 4.82 21.71
CA ALA A 378 -4.56 3.49 22.05
C ALA A 378 -4.08 3.02 23.44
N TYR A 379 -2.80 3.20 23.77
CA TYR A 379 -2.19 2.59 24.95
C TYR A 379 -2.06 3.53 26.15
N LYS A 380 -2.04 4.86 25.97
CA LYS A 380 -1.96 5.85 27.07
C LYS A 380 -3.33 6.43 27.46
N THR A 381 -4.41 6.03 26.80
CA THR A 381 -5.79 6.51 27.09
C THR A 381 -5.99 8.01 26.84
N GLU A 382 -5.14 8.64 26.02
CA GLU A 382 -5.20 10.09 25.73
C GLU A 382 -6.40 10.47 24.86
N TYR A 383 -7.04 9.50 24.20
CA TYR A 383 -8.18 9.69 23.30
C TYR A 383 -9.40 10.37 23.95
N ARG A 384 -9.55 10.29 25.29
CA ARG A 384 -10.71 10.88 26.00
C ARG A 384 -10.79 12.39 25.86
N SER A 385 -9.63 13.05 25.80
CA SER A 385 -9.54 14.49 25.55
C SER A 385 -10.20 14.90 24.21
N PHE A 386 -10.19 13.99 23.23
CA PHE A 386 -10.74 14.20 21.91
C PHE A 386 -12.23 13.82 21.79
N THR A 387 -12.75 12.98 22.68
CA THR A 387 -14.15 12.56 22.69
C THR A 387 -15.07 13.50 23.48
N GLU A 388 -14.56 14.16 24.53
CA GLU A 388 -15.36 14.92 25.50
C GLU A 388 -15.10 16.43 25.45
N GLY A 389 -14.03 16.89 24.77
CA GLY A 389 -13.61 18.30 24.76
C GLY A 389 -14.10 19.15 23.59
N THR A 390 -13.95 20.47 23.72
CA THR A 390 -14.09 21.47 22.63
C THR A 390 -12.76 21.76 21.93
N TRP A 391 -11.82 20.81 21.96
CA TRP A 391 -10.47 20.97 21.40
C TRP A 391 -10.48 21.44 19.92
N HIS A 392 -11.45 20.95 19.14
CA HIS A 392 -11.64 21.31 17.74
C HIS A 392 -12.06 22.79 17.52
N VAL A 393 -12.55 23.48 18.56
CA VAL A 393 -12.91 24.90 18.52
C VAL A 393 -11.68 25.81 18.48
N GLY A 394 -10.53 25.31 18.98
CA GLY A 394 -9.25 26.02 18.91
C GLY A 394 -8.59 26.01 17.52
N LEU A 395 -9.15 25.27 16.56
CA LEU A 395 -8.63 25.22 15.19
C LEU A 395 -9.15 26.42 14.40
N ASP A 396 -8.25 27.18 13.76
CA ASP A 396 -8.61 28.34 12.92
C ASP A 396 -9.55 27.95 11.76
N THR A 397 -9.32 26.78 11.16
CA THR A 397 -10.13 26.23 10.07
C THR A 397 -10.34 24.73 10.27
N PRO A 398 -11.35 24.31 11.05
CA PRO A 398 -11.59 22.89 11.28
C PRO A 398 -12.10 22.22 10.00
N PRO A 399 -11.57 21.05 9.61
CA PRO A 399 -12.10 20.28 8.49
C PRO A 399 -13.55 19.89 8.72
N SER A 400 -14.31 19.75 7.63
CA SER A 400 -15.75 19.48 7.67
C SER A 400 -16.10 18.20 8.42
N TRP A 401 -15.27 17.15 8.33
CA TRP A 401 -15.50 15.90 9.06
C TRP A 401 -15.44 16.09 10.58
N LEU A 402 -14.59 16.99 11.10
CA LEU A 402 -14.55 17.32 12.53
C LEU A 402 -15.80 18.08 12.97
N ILE A 403 -16.29 19.00 12.14
CA ILE A 403 -17.52 19.74 12.42
C ILE A 403 -18.71 18.78 12.47
N GLU A 404 -18.81 17.87 11.50
CA GLU A 404 -19.86 16.85 11.46
C GLU A 404 -19.73 15.87 12.62
N TRP A 405 -18.52 15.49 13.01
CA TRP A 405 -18.31 14.66 14.19
C TRP A 405 -18.76 15.38 15.48
N ALA A 406 -18.40 16.64 15.68
CA ALA A 406 -18.83 17.44 16.82
C ALA A 406 -20.36 17.54 16.89
N ARG A 407 -21.03 17.83 15.76
CA ARG A 407 -22.49 17.87 15.67
C ARG A 407 -23.13 16.51 15.98
N ALA A 408 -22.55 15.42 15.48
CA ALA A 408 -23.03 14.07 15.75
C ALA A 408 -22.98 13.76 17.25
N ARG A 409 -21.87 14.11 17.89
CA ARG A 409 -21.66 13.95 19.32
C ARG A 409 -22.66 14.78 20.12
N ASP A 410 -22.83 16.06 19.79
CA ASP A 410 -23.74 16.94 20.52
C ASP A 410 -25.20 16.49 20.38
N ALA A 411 -25.61 16.06 19.18
CA ALA A 411 -26.93 15.45 18.95
C ALA A 411 -27.12 14.13 19.71
N MET A 412 -26.07 13.28 19.75
CA MET A 412 -26.07 12.03 20.50
C MET A 412 -26.30 12.28 22.00
N PHE A 413 -25.60 13.25 22.60
CA PHE A 413 -25.80 13.60 24.01
C PHE A 413 -27.12 14.32 24.28
N ALA A 414 -27.68 15.03 23.30
CA ALA A 414 -29.01 15.61 23.39
C ALA A 414 -30.14 14.57 23.23
N GLY A 415 -29.82 13.32 22.90
CA GLY A 415 -30.80 12.25 22.67
C GLY A 415 -31.48 12.29 21.29
N ASP A 416 -31.01 13.12 20.35
CA ASP A 416 -31.51 13.15 18.98
C ASP A 416 -30.77 12.12 18.11
N SER A 417 -31.20 10.86 18.22
CA SER A 417 -30.57 9.74 17.52
C SER A 417 -30.58 9.89 15.99
N LEU A 418 -31.60 10.53 15.40
CA LEU A 418 -31.71 10.66 13.95
C LEU A 418 -30.72 11.71 13.42
N LEU A 419 -30.61 12.84 14.13
CA LEU A 419 -29.65 13.87 13.79
C LEU A 419 -28.22 13.39 14.02
N ALA A 420 -27.97 12.68 15.14
CA ALA A 420 -26.69 12.04 15.42
C ALA A 420 -26.28 11.06 14.31
N LEU A 421 -27.19 10.18 13.88
CA LEU A 421 -26.95 9.22 12.80
C LEU A 421 -26.57 9.91 11.49
N THR A 422 -27.28 10.99 11.13
CA THR A 422 -27.02 11.78 9.92
C THR A 422 -25.60 12.34 9.94
N HIS A 423 -25.23 13.00 11.03
CA HIS A 423 -23.92 13.62 11.17
C HIS A 423 -22.80 12.58 11.30
N PHE A 424 -23.01 11.44 11.98
CA PHE A 424 -22.02 10.37 12.04
C PHE A 424 -21.74 9.76 10.67
N LYS A 425 -22.76 9.55 9.83
CA LYS A 425 -22.58 9.06 8.45
C LYS A 425 -21.77 10.05 7.61
N SER A 426 -22.09 11.34 7.72
CA SER A 426 -21.38 12.42 7.05
C SER A 426 -19.91 12.51 7.48
N ALA A 427 -19.66 12.46 8.79
CA ALA A 427 -18.32 12.47 9.37
C ALA A 427 -17.50 11.23 8.97
N LEU A 428 -18.11 10.04 8.95
CA LEU A 428 -17.42 8.80 8.56
C LEU A 428 -16.95 8.86 7.11
N GLU A 429 -17.80 9.29 6.18
CA GLU A 429 -17.40 9.41 4.77
C GLU A 429 -16.24 10.39 4.57
N GLN A 430 -16.28 11.54 5.26
CA GLN A 430 -15.29 12.60 5.07
C GLN A 430 -13.98 12.38 5.84
N SER A 431 -14.01 11.60 6.93
CA SER A 431 -12.85 11.33 7.79
C SER A 431 -11.91 10.25 7.21
N LYS A 432 -12.40 9.43 6.27
CA LYS A 432 -11.57 8.44 5.57
C LYS A 432 -10.35 9.12 4.97
N TYR A 433 -9.19 8.55 5.25
CA TYR A 433 -7.86 8.95 4.78
C TYR A 433 -7.34 10.30 5.30
N THR A 434 -8.09 10.98 6.18
CA THR A 434 -7.73 12.34 6.64
C THR A 434 -7.74 12.50 8.16
N ALA A 435 -8.45 11.64 8.88
CA ALA A 435 -8.57 11.74 10.34
C ALA A 435 -7.32 11.30 11.11
N GLY A 436 -6.44 10.52 10.49
CA GLY A 436 -5.23 10.04 11.15
C GLY A 436 -5.55 9.33 12.47
N PRO A 437 -4.82 9.63 13.56
CA PRO A 437 -5.00 8.95 14.84
C PRO A 437 -6.40 9.15 15.44
N LEU A 438 -7.04 10.30 15.17
CA LEU A 438 -8.36 10.64 15.71
C LEU A 438 -9.46 9.70 15.26
N PHE A 439 -9.26 8.94 14.18
CA PHE A 439 -10.23 7.95 13.75
C PHE A 439 -10.51 6.90 14.83
N ILE A 440 -9.56 6.62 15.72
CA ILE A 440 -9.73 5.70 16.85
C ILE A 440 -10.81 6.22 17.82
N ALA A 441 -10.72 7.49 18.22
CA ALA A 441 -11.69 8.13 19.11
C ALA A 441 -13.07 8.20 18.45
N PHE A 442 -13.11 8.60 17.17
CA PHE A 442 -14.32 8.64 16.36
C PHE A 442 -14.99 7.25 16.26
N TYR A 443 -14.21 6.20 15.96
CA TYR A 443 -14.67 4.82 15.86
C TYR A 443 -15.31 4.33 17.16
N ILE A 444 -14.67 4.58 18.31
CA ILE A 444 -15.20 4.22 19.63
C ILE A 444 -16.57 4.86 19.85
N GLN A 445 -16.74 6.15 19.53
CA GLN A 445 -18.01 6.85 19.68
C GLN A 445 -19.09 6.33 18.73
N VAL A 446 -18.75 6.07 17.46
CA VAL A 446 -19.69 5.45 16.51
C VAL A 446 -20.17 4.09 17.01
N CYS A 447 -19.25 3.24 17.49
CA CYS A 447 -19.60 1.93 18.03
C CYS A 447 -20.46 2.04 19.30
N ALA A 448 -20.14 2.96 20.21
CA ALA A 448 -20.93 3.19 21.42
C ALA A 448 -22.34 3.70 21.10
N PHE A 449 -22.45 4.61 20.14
CA PHE A 449 -23.74 5.09 19.62
C PHE A 449 -24.57 3.93 19.06
N CYS A 450 -24.03 3.16 18.12
CA CYS A 450 -24.74 2.01 17.55
C CYS A 450 -25.14 0.98 18.62
N LYS A 451 -24.25 0.69 19.58
CA LYS A 451 -24.54 -0.23 20.68
C LYS A 451 -25.65 0.26 21.61
N SER A 452 -25.68 1.56 21.91
CA SER A 452 -26.76 2.18 22.69
C SER A 452 -28.09 2.10 21.95
N GLN A 453 -28.12 2.43 20.66
CA GLN A 453 -29.34 2.32 19.85
C GLN A 453 -29.83 0.88 19.70
N TYR A 454 -28.93 -0.08 19.51
CA TYR A 454 -29.30 -1.50 19.48
C TYR A 454 -29.96 -1.93 20.80
N ARG A 455 -29.40 -1.55 21.96
CA ARG A 455 -29.99 -1.86 23.27
C ARG A 455 -31.38 -1.24 23.42
N LEU A 456 -31.51 0.06 23.15
CA LEU A 456 -32.78 0.79 23.27
C LEU A 456 -33.87 0.20 22.36
N LEU A 457 -33.54 -0.11 21.10
CA LEU A 457 -34.48 -0.69 20.15
C LEU A 457 -34.81 -2.15 20.49
N SER A 458 -33.83 -2.93 20.94
CA SER A 458 -34.07 -4.31 21.39
C SER A 458 -34.99 -4.36 22.60
N GLU A 459 -34.81 -3.47 23.59
CA GLU A 459 -35.70 -3.34 24.76
C GLU A 459 -37.14 -2.98 24.37
N ARG A 460 -37.32 -2.29 23.22
CA ARG A 460 -38.63 -1.93 22.65
C ARG A 460 -39.19 -2.98 21.70
N ASN A 461 -38.49 -4.09 21.45
CA ASN A 461 -38.79 -5.08 20.42
C ASN A 461 -38.82 -4.51 18.98
N GLU A 462 -37.98 -3.52 18.71
CA GLU A 462 -37.86 -2.80 17.43
C GLU A 462 -36.49 -3.04 16.76
N ALA A 463 -35.87 -4.19 16.99
CA ALA A 463 -34.52 -4.50 16.48
C ALA A 463 -34.39 -4.37 14.94
N GLU A 464 -35.47 -4.59 14.18
CA GLU A 464 -35.46 -4.39 12.72
C GLU A 464 -35.16 -2.94 12.31
N LEU A 465 -35.50 -1.95 13.16
CA LEU A 465 -35.15 -0.54 12.92
C LEU A 465 -33.64 -0.32 13.07
N PHE A 466 -32.96 -1.09 13.92
CA PHE A 466 -31.52 -1.05 14.04
C PHE A 466 -30.85 -1.49 12.74
N ASP A 467 -31.24 -2.67 12.24
CA ASP A 467 -30.71 -3.24 10.99
C ASP A 467 -30.94 -2.28 9.80
N ARG A 468 -32.10 -1.63 9.77
CA ARG A 468 -32.47 -0.71 8.68
C ARG A 468 -31.68 0.60 8.69
N PHE A 469 -31.41 1.18 9.86
CA PHE A 469 -30.91 2.57 9.95
C PHE A 469 -29.49 2.71 10.46
N TYR A 470 -29.08 1.86 11.42
CA TYR A 470 -27.86 2.02 12.20
C TYR A 470 -26.77 1.01 11.85
N GLU A 471 -27.14 -0.23 11.50
CA GLU A 471 -26.17 -1.29 11.21
C GLU A 471 -25.18 -0.90 10.10
N GLY A 472 -25.66 -0.22 9.05
CA GLY A 472 -24.82 0.26 7.96
C GLY A 472 -23.73 1.24 8.40
N LEU A 473 -23.96 2.05 9.44
CA LEU A 473 -22.94 2.94 10.01
C LEU A 473 -21.86 2.13 10.75
N GLY A 474 -22.28 1.23 11.65
CA GLY A 474 -21.37 0.37 12.41
C GLY A 474 -20.51 -0.51 11.51
N GLN A 475 -21.12 -1.17 10.52
CA GLN A 475 -20.43 -2.02 9.56
C GLN A 475 -19.41 -1.22 8.73
N SER A 476 -19.77 -0.03 8.27
CA SER A 476 -18.88 0.82 7.45
C SER A 476 -17.70 1.33 8.25
N ALA A 477 -17.91 1.73 9.52
CA ALA A 477 -16.84 2.15 10.43
C ALA A 477 -15.89 0.97 10.75
N ALA A 478 -16.43 -0.21 11.04
CA ALA A 478 -15.65 -1.42 11.31
C ALA A 478 -14.84 -1.88 10.09
N ASN A 479 -15.44 -1.84 8.90
CA ASN A 479 -14.76 -2.17 7.65
C ASN A 479 -13.55 -1.27 7.40
N TYR A 480 -13.73 0.05 7.52
CA TYR A 480 -12.65 1.00 7.33
C TYR A 480 -11.58 0.88 8.43
N ALA A 481 -11.99 0.73 9.70
CA ALA A 481 -11.08 0.52 10.82
C ALA A 481 -10.17 -0.70 10.59
N GLY A 482 -10.76 -1.83 10.15
CA GLY A 482 -10.01 -3.04 9.83
C GLY A 482 -9.15 -2.90 8.58
N LEU A 483 -9.66 -2.25 7.53
CA LEU A 483 -8.94 -1.99 6.29
C LEU A 483 -7.66 -1.20 6.56
N MET A 484 -7.77 -0.11 7.32
CA MET A 484 -6.62 0.74 7.64
C MET A 484 -5.77 0.20 8.78
N GLY A 485 -6.25 -0.76 9.57
CA GLY A 485 -5.48 -1.38 10.67
C GLY A 485 -5.57 -0.64 12.00
N TYR A 486 -6.62 0.16 12.20
CA TYR A 486 -6.94 0.72 13.53
C TYR A 486 -7.44 -0.36 14.48
N THR A 487 -8.22 -1.30 13.96
CA THR A 487 -8.71 -2.46 14.72
C THR A 487 -7.94 -3.72 14.34
N PRO A 488 -7.67 -4.60 15.32
CA PRO A 488 -7.07 -5.90 15.05
C PRO A 488 -7.96 -6.77 14.17
N GLN A 489 -7.34 -7.59 13.32
CA GLN A 489 -8.07 -8.61 12.57
C GLN A 489 -8.37 -9.80 13.49
N TYR A 490 -9.58 -10.35 13.33
CA TYR A 490 -9.93 -11.65 13.87
C TYR A 490 -9.75 -12.69 12.78
N VAL A 491 -8.96 -13.71 13.07
CA VAL A 491 -8.75 -14.88 12.23
C VAL A 491 -9.19 -16.11 13.01
N ARG A 492 -9.64 -17.13 12.29
CA ARG A 492 -9.93 -18.42 12.92
C ARG A 492 -8.61 -19.09 13.25
N ASP A 493 -8.39 -19.42 14.52
CA ASP A 493 -7.25 -20.23 14.91
C ASP A 493 -7.40 -21.62 14.25
N PRO A 494 -6.43 -22.09 13.45
CA PRO A 494 -6.56 -23.35 12.72
C PRO A 494 -6.57 -24.57 13.65
N LYS A 495 -6.03 -24.47 14.87
CA LYS A 495 -5.98 -25.56 15.86
C LYS A 495 -7.24 -25.59 16.73
N THR A 496 -7.69 -24.43 17.20
CA THR A 496 -8.84 -24.35 18.14
C THR A 496 -10.16 -24.05 17.44
N LEU A 497 -10.11 -23.61 16.18
CA LEU A 497 -11.24 -23.15 15.38
C LEU A 497 -11.99 -21.94 15.97
N MET A 498 -11.48 -21.36 17.05
CA MET A 498 -12.03 -20.19 17.71
C MET A 498 -11.52 -18.90 17.06
N PRO A 499 -12.30 -17.81 17.08
CA PRO A 499 -11.80 -16.49 16.71
C PRO A 499 -10.62 -16.12 17.61
N HIS A 500 -9.50 -15.81 17.00
CA HIS A 500 -8.31 -15.28 17.64
C HIS A 500 -7.90 -13.99 16.95
N THR A 501 -7.25 -13.11 17.69
CA THR A 501 -6.70 -11.86 17.15
C THR A 501 -5.23 -11.79 17.50
N ALA A 502 -4.43 -11.33 16.53
CA ALA A 502 -3.01 -11.11 16.74
C ALA A 502 -2.70 -9.96 17.71
N LEU A 503 -3.71 -9.17 18.15
CA LEU A 503 -3.52 -8.04 19.07
C LEU A 503 -4.62 -8.05 20.15
N PRO A 504 -4.60 -9.04 21.07
CA PRO A 504 -5.64 -9.23 22.08
C PRO A 504 -5.77 -8.04 23.04
N LEU A 505 -4.65 -7.40 23.41
CA LEU A 505 -4.66 -6.26 24.33
C LEU A 505 -5.38 -5.05 23.72
N LYS A 506 -5.03 -4.70 22.48
CA LYS A 506 -5.67 -3.61 21.71
C LYS A 506 -7.17 -3.87 21.54
N THR A 507 -7.53 -5.11 21.27
CA THR A 507 -8.92 -5.55 21.14
C THR A 507 -9.72 -5.36 22.43
N GLN A 508 -9.21 -5.87 23.55
CA GLN A 508 -9.87 -5.76 24.86
C GLN A 508 -10.06 -4.29 25.25
N TRP A 509 -9.06 -3.46 24.99
CA TRP A 509 -9.11 -2.03 25.25
C TRP A 509 -10.23 -1.34 24.45
N ILE A 510 -10.28 -1.51 23.12
CA ILE A 510 -11.32 -0.89 22.27
C ILE A 510 -12.72 -1.27 22.77
N LEU A 511 -12.95 -2.56 23.04
CA LEU A 511 -14.24 -3.05 23.51
C LEU A 511 -14.63 -2.44 24.87
N ARG A 512 -13.66 -2.38 25.80
CA ARG A 512 -13.86 -1.78 27.12
C ARG A 512 -14.29 -0.32 27.01
N GLU A 513 -13.62 0.48 26.18
CA GLU A 513 -13.95 1.90 26.06
C GLU A 513 -15.29 2.14 25.35
N ILE A 514 -15.64 1.31 24.36
CA ILE A 514 -16.99 1.30 23.79
C ILE A 514 -18.03 1.04 24.89
N ASP A 515 -17.80 0.08 25.78
CA ASP A 515 -18.70 -0.24 26.89
C ASP A 515 -18.79 0.84 27.95
N VAL A 516 -17.70 1.58 28.21
CA VAL A 516 -17.70 2.75 29.09
C VAL A 516 -18.58 3.86 28.48
N PHE A 517 -18.35 4.21 27.22
CA PHE A 517 -19.15 5.24 26.54
C PHE A 517 -20.62 4.85 26.42
N THR A 518 -20.92 3.61 26.05
CA THR A 518 -22.31 3.14 25.93
C THR A 518 -23.06 3.26 27.26
N ARG A 519 -22.39 3.00 28.39
CA ARG A 519 -23.01 3.18 29.72
C ARG A 519 -23.26 4.64 30.05
N ALA A 520 -22.34 5.54 29.68
CA ALA A 520 -22.50 6.97 29.89
C ALA A 520 -23.68 7.56 29.09
N LEU A 521 -23.99 7.00 27.91
CA LEU A 521 -25.13 7.44 27.08
C LEU A 521 -26.51 6.99 27.59
N ASN A 522 -26.54 5.95 28.43
CA ASN A 522 -27.77 5.37 28.95
C ASN A 522 -28.12 5.86 30.37
N ASN A 523 -27.24 6.68 30.96
CA ASN A 523 -27.45 7.37 32.23
C ASN A 523 -27.85 8.82 31.93
#